data_AF-M1XJP1-F1
#
_entry.id   AF-M1XJP1-F1
#
_cell.length_a   1.000
_cell.length_b   1.000
_cell.length_c   1.000
_cell.angle_alpha   90.00
_cell.angle_beta   90.00
_cell.angle_gamma   90.00
#
_symmetry.space_group_name_H-M   'P 1'
#
loop_
_entity.id
_entity.type
_entity.pdbx_description
1 polymer ?
#
loop_
_entity_poly.entity_id
_entity_poly.type
_entity_poly.pdbx_seq_one_letter_code
_entity_poly.pdbx_strand_id
1 'polypeptide(L)'
;MIEYYLKKIIHLFENNKCEILHLKMNFNDNFDMLSYIYCIENMHRGSNIIKIAEYILVKYFQKYCIKKDFSIGPFQVKKSFCVSNNLYLESLDKLLELHSSAHVINEFIENKKYYLNNNEILSLYHSGKVMDTSFSTLMYIGLFKHFSSYLRKHE
;
A
#
# COMPACT_ATOMS: atom_id res chain seq x y z
N MET A 1 -6.59 -8.31 -19.40
CA MET A 1 -5.57 -8.17 -18.34
C MET A 1 -6.10 -7.37 -17.15
N ILE A 2 -6.59 -6.14 -17.33
CA ILE A 2 -7.20 -5.32 -16.26
C ILE A 2 -8.30 -6.08 -15.50
N GLU A 3 -9.27 -6.68 -16.20
CA GLU A 3 -10.37 -7.42 -15.56
C GLU A 3 -9.89 -8.56 -14.64
N TYR A 4 -8.83 -9.27 -15.04
CA TYR A 4 -8.27 -10.37 -14.26
C TYR A 4 -7.69 -9.87 -12.94
N TYR A 5 -6.88 -8.81 -12.99
CA TYR A 5 -6.31 -8.21 -11.79
C TYR A 5 -7.37 -7.53 -10.93
N LEU A 6 -8.35 -6.87 -11.53
CA LEU A 6 -9.47 -6.28 -10.81
C LEU A 6 -10.26 -7.33 -10.03
N LYS A 7 -10.59 -8.48 -10.63
CA LYS A 7 -11.24 -9.59 -9.94
C LYS A 7 -10.43 -10.08 -8.73
N LYS A 8 -9.11 -10.16 -8.85
CA LYS A 8 -8.24 -10.53 -7.72
C LYS A 8 -8.24 -9.48 -6.61
N ILE A 9 -8.18 -8.20 -6.96
CA ILE A 9 -8.22 -7.09 -5.99
C ILE A 9 -9.55 -7.11 -5.24
N ILE A 10 -10.68 -7.26 -5.95
CA ILE A 10 -12.00 -7.37 -5.33
C ILE A 10 -12.08 -8.60 -4.42
N HIS A 11 -11.59 -9.75 -4.87
CA HIS A 11 -11.56 -10.96 -4.04
C HIS A 11 -10.73 -10.77 -2.75
N LEU A 12 -9.59 -10.07 -2.83
CA LEU A 12 -8.80 -9.73 -1.65
C LEU A 12 -9.54 -8.76 -0.72
N PHE A 13 -10.19 -7.75 -1.28
CA PHE A 13 -11.03 -6.84 -0.51
C PHE A 13 -12.13 -7.58 0.26
N GLU A 14 -12.81 -8.52 -0.39
CA GLU A 14 -13.88 -9.32 0.20
C GLU A 14 -13.39 -10.34 1.24
N ASN A 15 -12.16 -10.84 1.11
CA ASN A 15 -11.61 -11.82 2.04
C ASN A 15 -10.96 -11.18 3.28
N ASN A 16 -10.56 -9.91 3.22
CA ASN A 16 -9.89 -9.21 4.31
C ASN A 16 -10.82 -8.17 4.96
N LYS A 17 -12.10 -8.54 5.19
CA LYS A 17 -13.14 -7.59 5.67
C LYS A 17 -12.78 -6.90 6.98
N CYS A 18 -12.12 -7.59 7.91
CA CYS A 18 -11.73 -7.02 9.20
C CYS A 18 -10.71 -5.90 9.01
N GLU A 19 -9.68 -6.14 8.18
CA GLU A 19 -8.65 -5.17 7.85
C GLU A 19 -9.24 -4.00 7.05
N ILE A 20 -10.09 -4.28 6.07
CA ILE A 20 -10.79 -3.26 5.30
C ILE A 20 -11.68 -2.39 6.18
N LEU A 21 -12.44 -2.99 7.11
CA LEU A 21 -13.27 -2.24 8.06
C LEU A 21 -12.40 -1.36 8.97
N HIS A 22 -11.28 -1.90 9.46
CA HIS A 22 -10.31 -1.11 10.22
C HIS A 22 -9.79 0.08 9.43
N LEU A 23 -9.45 -0.10 8.15
CA LEU A 23 -9.02 0.99 7.28
C LEU A 23 -10.13 2.04 7.10
N LYS A 24 -11.37 1.61 6.86
CA LYS A 24 -12.52 2.51 6.69
C LYS A 24 -12.78 3.34 7.94
N MET A 25 -12.76 2.70 9.12
CA MET A 25 -13.05 3.39 10.39
C MET A 25 -11.98 4.39 10.81
N ASN A 26 -10.71 4.12 10.50
CA ASN A 26 -9.59 4.95 10.97
C ASN A 26 -9.06 5.93 9.92
N PHE A 27 -9.31 5.69 8.63
CA PHE A 27 -8.73 6.45 7.52
C PHE A 27 -9.75 6.71 6.41
N ASN A 28 -10.98 7.08 6.79
CA ASN A 28 -12.12 7.22 5.88
C ASN A 28 -11.83 8.16 4.68
N ASP A 29 -11.15 9.28 4.91
CA ASP A 29 -10.85 10.29 3.88
C ASP A 29 -9.91 9.79 2.78
N ASN A 30 -9.15 8.73 3.06
CA ASN A 30 -8.22 8.08 2.13
C ASN A 30 -8.58 6.63 1.84
N PHE A 31 -9.76 6.19 2.27
CA PHE A 31 -10.12 4.78 2.29
C PHE A 31 -9.99 4.10 0.92
N ASP A 32 -10.48 4.73 -0.15
CA ASP A 32 -10.38 4.21 -1.51
C ASP A 32 -8.93 3.90 -1.91
N MET A 33 -8.03 4.84 -1.66
CA MET A 33 -6.63 4.70 -2.05
C MET A 33 -5.88 3.71 -1.14
N LEU A 34 -6.11 3.79 0.17
CA LEU A 34 -5.50 2.88 1.14
C LEU A 34 -5.95 1.44 0.94
N SER A 35 -7.25 1.20 0.77
CA SER A 35 -7.79 -0.14 0.53
C SER A 35 -7.29 -0.72 -0.80
N TYR A 36 -7.18 0.12 -1.84
CA TYR A 36 -6.58 -0.28 -3.11
C TYR A 36 -5.11 -0.70 -2.96
N ILE A 37 -4.27 0.15 -2.35
CA ILE A 37 -2.84 -0.13 -2.12
C ILE A 37 -2.71 -1.41 -1.28
N TYR A 38 -3.47 -1.53 -0.20
CA TYR A 38 -3.48 -2.73 0.64
C TYR A 38 -3.78 -3.99 -0.17
N CYS A 39 -4.82 -3.97 -1.02
CA CYS A 39 -5.22 -5.14 -1.79
C CYS A 39 -4.18 -5.51 -2.86
N ILE A 40 -3.64 -4.54 -3.60
CA ILE A 40 -2.67 -4.81 -4.65
C ILE A 40 -1.34 -5.29 -4.05
N GLU A 41 -0.88 -4.71 -2.95
CA GLU A 41 0.35 -5.17 -2.28
C GLU A 41 0.17 -6.57 -1.67
N ASN A 42 -0.98 -6.88 -1.06
CA ASN A 42 -1.24 -8.23 -0.57
C ASN A 42 -1.36 -9.27 -1.70
N MET A 43 -1.80 -8.86 -2.90
CA MET A 43 -1.78 -9.73 -4.07
C MET A 43 -0.34 -10.13 -4.46
N HIS A 44 0.62 -9.21 -4.29
CA HIS A 44 2.02 -9.41 -4.66
C HIS A 44 2.89 -10.01 -3.53
N ARG A 45 2.58 -9.70 -2.27
CA ARG A 45 3.30 -10.19 -1.08
C ARG A 45 3.30 -11.72 -0.96
N GLY A 46 2.32 -12.39 -1.57
CA GLY A 46 2.27 -13.84 -1.68
C GLY A 46 1.75 -14.54 -0.43
N SER A 47 2.31 -15.71 -0.11
CA SER A 47 1.75 -16.63 0.88
C SER A 47 2.04 -16.24 2.34
N ASN A 48 1.33 -16.88 3.28
CA ASN A 48 1.56 -16.70 4.72
C ASN A 48 3.00 -17.05 5.15
N ILE A 49 3.69 -17.93 4.40
CA ILE A 49 5.09 -18.27 4.67
C ILE A 49 5.98 -17.04 4.48
N ILE A 50 5.73 -16.23 3.45
CA ILE A 50 6.47 -14.98 3.22
C ILE A 50 6.22 -14.01 4.37
N LYS A 51 4.97 -13.88 4.83
CA LYS A 51 4.62 -13.03 5.98
C LYS A 51 5.37 -13.43 7.25
N ILE A 52 5.47 -14.73 7.52
CA ILE A 52 6.22 -15.26 8.68
C ILE A 52 7.72 -15.00 8.52
N ALA A 53 8.29 -15.26 7.34
CA ALA A 53 9.70 -15.01 7.06
C ALA A 53 10.04 -13.52 7.24
N GLU A 54 9.16 -12.64 6.76
CA GLU A 54 9.30 -11.20 6.91
C GLU A 54 9.27 -10.77 8.39
N TYR A 55 8.33 -11.31 9.18
CA TYR A 55 8.27 -11.08 10.62
C TYR A 55 9.58 -11.48 11.33
N ILE A 56 10.10 -12.68 11.03
CA ILE A 56 11.36 -13.19 11.60
C ILE A 56 12.53 -12.29 11.18
N LEU A 57 12.61 -11.91 9.90
CA LEU A 57 13.66 -11.04 9.38
C LEU A 57 13.67 -9.68 10.08
N VAL A 58 12.51 -9.05 10.22
CA VAL A 58 12.42 -7.74 10.90
C VAL A 58 12.76 -7.87 12.38
N LYS A 59 12.27 -8.91 13.06
CA LYS A 59 12.46 -9.09 14.51
C LYS A 59 13.90 -9.40 14.91
N TYR A 60 14.61 -10.22 14.12
CA TYR A 60 15.95 -10.71 14.48
C TYR A 60 17.07 -10.11 13.62
N PHE A 61 16.76 -9.64 12.41
CA PHE A 61 17.74 -9.18 11.43
C PHE A 61 17.45 -7.75 10.93
N GLN A 62 16.91 -6.89 11.80
CA GLN A 62 16.48 -5.53 11.44
C GLN A 62 17.55 -4.72 10.69
N LYS A 63 18.82 -4.77 11.14
CA LYS A 63 19.94 -4.07 10.48
C LYS A 63 20.12 -4.53 9.03
N TYR A 64 19.92 -5.82 8.77
CA TYR A 64 20.00 -6.39 7.43
C TYR A 64 18.84 -5.93 6.56
N CYS A 65 17.61 -5.94 7.09
CA CYS A 65 16.43 -5.43 6.40
C CYS A 65 16.57 -3.95 6.01
N ILE A 66 17.13 -3.12 6.90
CA ILE A 66 17.41 -1.71 6.61
C ILE A 66 18.49 -1.58 5.52
N LYS A 67 19.60 -2.31 5.65
CA LYS A 67 20.70 -2.26 4.67
C LYS A 67 20.28 -2.69 3.27
N LYS A 68 19.36 -3.67 3.16
CA LYS A 68 18.84 -4.18 1.89
C LYS A 68 17.56 -3.50 1.43
N ASP A 69 17.03 -2.58 2.23
CA ASP A 69 15.82 -1.81 1.95
C ASP A 69 14.62 -2.68 1.52
N PHE A 70 14.34 -3.68 2.36
CA PHE A 70 13.21 -4.58 2.12
C PHE A 70 11.87 -3.88 2.24
N SER A 71 10.92 -4.33 1.40
CA SER A 71 9.49 -3.98 1.49
C SER A 71 8.85 -4.78 2.63
N ILE A 72 8.32 -4.07 3.62
CA ILE A 72 7.80 -4.64 4.86
C ILE A 72 6.32 -4.28 5.01
N GLY A 73 5.53 -5.25 5.44
CA GLY A 73 4.21 -5.08 5.98
C GLY A 73 3.08 -5.34 5.00
N PRO A 74 1.83 -5.11 5.45
CA PRO A 74 0.65 -5.19 4.61
C PRO A 74 0.68 -4.24 3.40
N PHE A 75 1.40 -3.12 3.52
CA PHE A 75 1.59 -2.12 2.47
C PHE A 75 2.98 -2.18 1.80
N GLN A 76 3.77 -3.23 2.09
CA GLN A 76 5.08 -3.47 1.46
C GLN A 76 6.01 -2.24 1.45
N VAL A 77 6.02 -1.48 2.54
CA VAL A 77 6.72 -0.19 2.67
C VAL A 77 8.20 -0.40 2.95
N LYS A 78 9.03 0.42 2.30
CA LYS A 78 10.49 0.43 2.49
C LYS A 78 10.92 1.53 3.47
N LYS A 79 12.04 1.33 4.17
CA LYS A 79 12.59 2.39 5.04
C LYS A 79 13.04 3.59 4.21
N SER A 80 13.64 3.36 3.03
CA SER A 80 14.03 4.44 2.12
C SER A 80 12.85 5.31 1.69
N PHE A 81 11.67 4.70 1.46
CA PHE A 81 10.44 5.41 1.12
C PHE A 81 10.02 6.39 2.21
N CYS A 82 10.06 5.96 3.48
CA CYS A 82 9.78 6.85 4.61
C CYS A 82 10.77 8.01 4.66
N VAL A 83 12.08 7.73 4.50
CA VAL A 83 13.12 8.75 4.53
C VAL A 83 12.98 9.75 3.39
N SER A 84 12.77 9.28 2.15
CA SER A 84 12.65 10.14 0.97
C SER A 84 11.41 11.03 0.98
N ASN A 85 10.39 10.63 1.74
CA ASN A 85 9.13 11.38 1.86
C ASN A 85 8.97 12.09 3.21
N ASN A 86 10.03 12.12 4.04
CA ASN A 86 10.04 12.74 5.36
C ASN A 86 8.89 12.24 6.27
N LEU A 87 8.62 10.93 6.23
CA LEU A 87 7.58 10.27 7.01
C LEU A 87 8.15 9.75 8.32
N TYR A 88 7.41 9.93 9.41
CA TYR A 88 7.81 9.41 10.70
C TYR A 88 7.68 7.88 10.73
N LEU A 89 8.73 7.20 11.19
CA LEU A 89 8.70 5.76 11.44
C LEU A 89 9.55 5.46 12.67
N GLU A 90 8.86 5.16 13.77
CA GLU A 90 9.44 4.80 15.07
C GLU A 90 10.44 3.64 14.93
N SER A 91 10.00 2.54 14.33
CA SER A 91 10.80 1.32 14.16
C SER A 91 10.31 0.48 12.98
N LEU A 92 11.11 -0.49 12.53
CA LEU A 92 10.78 -1.27 11.33
C LEU A 92 9.65 -2.28 11.58
N ASP A 93 9.54 -2.80 12.80
CA ASP A 93 8.48 -3.70 13.24
C ASP A 93 7.09 -3.04 13.20
N LYS A 94 7.00 -1.72 13.35
CA LYS A 94 5.74 -0.99 13.14
C LYS A 94 5.20 -1.11 11.71
N LEU A 95 6.04 -1.37 10.72
CA LEU A 95 5.55 -1.63 9.37
C LEU A 95 4.84 -2.99 9.25
N LEU A 96 5.09 -3.95 10.14
CA LEU A 96 4.39 -5.23 10.15
C LEU A 96 2.93 -5.11 10.61
N GLU A 97 2.62 -4.08 11.41
CA GLU A 97 1.30 -3.81 11.95
C GLU A 97 0.42 -3.09 10.93
N LEU A 98 -0.82 -3.54 10.74
CA LEU A 98 -1.76 -2.91 9.79
C LEU A 98 -1.99 -1.43 10.09
N HIS A 99 -2.28 -1.08 11.34
CA HIS A 99 -2.62 0.29 11.71
C HIS A 99 -1.44 1.24 11.48
N SER A 100 -0.25 0.90 11.97
CA SER A 100 0.94 1.74 11.84
C SER A 100 1.41 1.86 10.39
N SER A 101 1.42 0.77 9.63
CA SER A 101 1.75 0.84 8.20
C SER A 101 0.72 1.65 7.39
N ALA A 102 -0.57 1.51 7.68
CA ALA A 102 -1.61 2.33 7.07
C ALA A 102 -1.45 3.81 7.42
N HIS A 103 -1.06 4.13 8.66
CA HIS A 103 -0.81 5.51 9.08
C HIS A 103 0.33 6.16 8.28
N VAL A 104 1.44 5.44 8.05
CA VAL A 104 2.56 5.93 7.22
C VAL A 104 2.10 6.23 5.79
N ILE A 105 1.29 5.35 5.19
CA ILE A 105 0.77 5.59 3.84
C ILE A 105 -0.26 6.72 3.82
N ASN A 106 -1.10 6.83 4.84
CA ASN A 106 -2.05 7.91 4.98
C ASN A 106 -1.34 9.27 5.09
N GLU A 107 -0.31 9.37 5.94
CA GLU A 107 0.53 10.56 6.07
C GLU A 107 1.20 10.92 4.74
N PHE A 108 1.71 9.92 4.00
CA PHE A 108 2.22 10.15 2.65
C PHE A 108 1.14 10.76 1.74
N ILE A 109 -0.05 10.16 1.67
CA ILE A 109 -1.13 10.65 0.81
C ILE A 109 -1.50 12.09 1.18
N GLU A 110 -1.73 12.37 2.47
CA GLU A 110 -2.08 13.70 2.97
C GLU A 110 -1.00 14.74 2.65
N ASN A 111 0.28 14.39 2.84
CA ASN A 111 1.40 15.27 2.49
C ASN A 111 1.50 15.59 1.00
N LYS A 112 0.90 14.77 0.12
CA LYS A 112 0.94 14.97 -1.34
C LYS A 112 -0.33 15.61 -1.91
N LYS A 113 -1.50 15.40 -1.30
CA LYS A 113 -2.79 15.90 -1.77
C LYS A 113 -2.84 17.42 -1.98
N TYR A 114 -2.02 18.19 -1.26
CA TYR A 114 -1.94 19.63 -1.42
C TYR A 114 -1.47 20.09 -2.81
N TYR A 115 -0.75 19.25 -3.56
CA TYR A 115 -0.14 19.64 -4.84
C TYR A 115 -0.20 18.55 -5.92
N LEU A 116 -0.61 17.32 -5.60
CA LEU A 116 -0.77 16.23 -6.55
C LEU A 116 -2.20 15.69 -6.54
N ASN A 117 -2.69 15.30 -7.72
CA ASN A 117 -3.94 14.55 -7.83
C ASN A 117 -3.75 13.04 -7.56
N ASN A 118 -4.84 12.29 -7.41
CA ASN A 118 -4.78 10.86 -7.07
C ASN A 118 -3.94 10.01 -8.04
N ASN A 119 -3.96 10.30 -9.34
CA ASN A 119 -3.17 9.53 -10.31
C ASN A 119 -1.67 9.80 -10.12
N GLU A 120 -1.30 11.05 -9.87
CA GLU A 120 0.08 11.47 -9.59
C GLU A 120 0.61 10.89 -8.28
N ILE A 121 -0.23 10.85 -7.24
CA ILE A 121 0.11 10.22 -5.95
C ILE A 121 0.35 8.72 -6.15
N LEU A 122 -0.52 8.04 -6.89
CA LEU A 122 -0.36 6.60 -7.19
C LEU A 122 0.87 6.34 -8.07
N SER A 123 1.14 7.19 -9.05
CA SER A 123 2.38 7.12 -9.86
C SER A 123 3.61 7.24 -8.97
N LEU A 124 3.62 8.23 -8.08
CA LEU A 124 4.73 8.49 -7.16
C LEU A 124 4.92 7.33 -6.18
N TYR A 125 3.83 6.78 -5.63
CA TYR A 125 3.88 5.63 -4.74
C TYR A 125 4.46 4.39 -5.43
N HIS A 126 3.95 4.07 -6.63
CA HIS A 126 4.32 2.84 -7.36
C HIS A 126 5.73 2.89 -7.97
N SER A 127 6.09 4.02 -8.58
CA SER A 127 7.31 4.14 -9.41
C SER A 127 8.41 5.02 -8.79
N GLY A 128 8.09 5.77 -7.74
CA GLY A 128 8.97 6.82 -7.21
C GLY A 128 9.00 8.09 -8.06
N LYS A 129 8.16 8.22 -9.10
CA LYS A 129 8.07 9.40 -9.97
C LYS A 129 6.63 9.85 -10.17
N VAL A 130 6.41 11.17 -10.12
CA VAL A 130 5.09 11.79 -10.34
C VAL A 130 4.58 11.54 -11.77
N MET A 131 5.47 11.66 -12.75
CA MET A 131 5.17 11.55 -14.18
C MET A 131 5.83 10.29 -14.78
N ASP A 132 5.44 9.10 -14.32
CA ASP A 132 5.90 7.85 -14.91
C ASP A 132 4.90 7.33 -15.95
N THR A 133 5.38 7.09 -17.16
CA THR A 133 4.56 6.65 -18.30
C THR A 133 4.73 5.16 -18.61
N SER A 134 5.37 4.40 -17.71
CA SER A 134 5.53 2.96 -17.91
C SER A 134 4.17 2.26 -17.91
N PHE A 135 4.08 1.17 -18.66
CA PHE A 135 2.87 0.35 -18.70
C PHE A 135 2.45 -0.11 -17.30
N SER A 136 3.40 -0.43 -16.43
CA SER A 136 3.12 -0.85 -15.06
C SER A 136 2.40 0.25 -14.26
N THR A 137 2.85 1.50 -14.35
CA THR A 137 2.22 2.62 -13.66
C THR A 137 0.84 2.93 -14.22
N LEU A 138 0.70 2.93 -15.54
CA LEU A 138 -0.59 3.15 -16.20
C LEU A 138 -1.61 2.07 -15.81
N MET A 139 -1.17 0.81 -15.73
CA MET A 139 -1.99 -0.31 -15.23
C MET A 139 -2.40 -0.12 -13.77
N TYR A 140 -1.47 0.29 -12.90
CA TYR A 140 -1.72 0.55 -11.48
C TYR A 140 -2.79 1.64 -11.30
N ILE A 141 -2.65 2.76 -12.02
CA ILE A 141 -3.64 3.85 -11.98
C ILE A 141 -4.99 3.40 -12.58
N GLY A 142 -4.98 2.65 -13.68
CA GLY A 142 -6.18 2.13 -14.32
C GLY A 142 -6.98 1.21 -13.39
N LEU A 143 -6.30 0.27 -12.73
CA LEU A 143 -6.92 -0.63 -11.76
C LEU A 143 -7.55 0.12 -10.59
N PHE A 144 -6.88 1.14 -10.06
CA PHE A 144 -7.44 2.00 -9.01
C PHE A 144 -8.76 2.65 -9.45
N LYS A 145 -8.82 3.23 -10.66
CA LYS A 145 -10.05 3.87 -11.16
C LYS A 145 -11.22 2.89 -11.23
N HIS A 146 -10.97 1.67 -11.72
CA HIS A 146 -11.99 0.63 -11.78
C HIS A 146 -12.41 0.16 -10.38
N PHE A 147 -11.45 -0.03 -9.47
CA PHE A 147 -11.71 -0.45 -8.10
C PHE A 147 -12.49 0.60 -7.30
N SER A 148 -12.10 1.87 -7.38
CA SER A 148 -12.83 2.99 -6.75
C SER A 148 -14.26 3.12 -7.33
N SER A 149 -14.46 2.84 -8.63
CA SER A 149 -15.80 2.76 -9.18
C SER A 149 -16.61 1.55 -8.67
N TYR A 150 -15.96 0.45 -8.33
CA TYR A 150 -16.61 -0.70 -7.69
C TYR A 150 -17.06 -0.32 -6.28
N LEU A 151 -16.19 0.29 -5.48
CA LEU A 151 -16.52 0.72 -4.12
C LEU A 151 -17.76 1.62 -4.09
N ARG A 152 -17.80 2.69 -4.91
CA ARG A 152 -18.95 3.60 -4.99
C ARG A 152 -20.29 2.95 -5.35
N LYS A 153 -20.30 1.78 -5.98
CA LYS A 153 -21.52 1.04 -6.34
C LYS A 153 -22.01 0.12 -5.22
N HIS A 154 -21.16 -0.13 -4.23
CA HIS A 154 -21.37 -1.09 -3.15
C HIS A 154 -21.21 -0.47 -1.75
N GLU A 155 -21.23 0.87 -1.68
CA GLU A 155 -21.49 1.65 -0.47
C GLU A 155 -22.98 1.83 -0.25
#